data_AF-A0A960Q6H3-F1
#
_entry.id   AF-A0A960Q6H3-F1
#
_cell.length_a   1.000
_cell.length_b   1.000
_cell.length_c   1.000
_cell.angle_alpha   90.00
_cell.angle_beta   90.00
_cell.angle_gamma   90.00
#
_symmetry.space_group_name_H-M   'P 1'
#
loop_
_entity.id
_entity.type
_entity.pdbx_description
1 polymer ?
#
loop_
_entity_poly.entity_id
_entity_poly.type
_entity_poly.pdbx_seq_one_letter_code
_entity_poly.pdbx_strand_id
1 'polypeptide(L)'
;PFRFIALPDANLGDLAQPIVGRGLTYGDLDGDGDLDLVITTVGERPRLLLNESPKTNHWLRVRLEGTQSNRDGIGAVITLTNGETVQRRLVSRTASYLCQVPVSATFGLGPNPQPGSLQIRWPSGKEQTVEISLWDQEIKVSEPQ
;
A
#
# COMPACT_ATOMS: atom_id res chain seq x y z
N PRO A 1 -4.01 -4.71 -21.58
CA PRO A 1 -3.48 -5.97 -21.03
C PRO A 1 -2.28 -5.66 -20.12
N PHE A 2 -2.22 -6.24 -18.92
CA PHE A 2 -1.03 -6.12 -18.07
C PHE A 2 0.06 -7.00 -18.65
N ARG A 3 1.23 -6.42 -18.95
CA ARG A 3 2.42 -7.17 -19.38
C ARG A 3 3.50 -7.00 -18.32
N PHE A 4 4.18 -8.08 -18.00
CA PHE A 4 5.42 -7.98 -17.25
C PHE A 4 6.47 -7.28 -18.12
N ILE A 5 7.17 -6.30 -17.56
CA ILE A 5 8.30 -5.62 -18.20
C ILE A 5 9.48 -5.83 -17.27
N ALA A 6 10.47 -6.59 -17.73
CA ALA A 6 11.74 -6.67 -17.02
C ALA A 6 12.43 -5.31 -17.09
N LEU A 7 12.80 -4.76 -15.94
CA LEU A 7 13.68 -3.61 -15.87
C LEU A 7 15.13 -4.11 -15.87
N PRO A 8 16.06 -3.44 -16.57
CA PRO A 8 17.47 -3.81 -16.54
C PRO A 8 18.07 -3.55 -15.16
N ASP A 9 19.06 -4.35 -14.75
CA ASP A 9 19.70 -4.27 -13.43
C ASP A 9 20.22 -2.86 -13.08
N ALA A 10 20.70 -2.13 -14.09
CA ALA A 10 21.15 -0.74 -13.94
C ALA A 10 20.07 0.22 -13.38
N ASN A 11 18.79 -0.16 -13.47
CA ASN A 11 17.65 0.61 -13.00
C ASN A 11 17.08 0.09 -11.67
N LEU A 12 17.65 -0.97 -11.10
CA LEU A 12 17.13 -1.64 -9.91
C LEU A 12 17.94 -1.30 -8.64
N GLY A 13 19.15 -0.75 -8.78
CA GLY A 13 19.99 -0.42 -7.64
C GLY A 13 20.24 -1.62 -6.73
N ASP A 14 20.02 -1.46 -5.42
CA ASP A 14 20.24 -2.51 -4.43
C ASP A 14 19.28 -3.71 -4.59
N LEU A 15 18.15 -3.56 -5.30
CA LEU A 15 17.27 -4.68 -5.65
C LEU A 15 17.92 -5.68 -6.61
N ALA A 16 18.93 -5.26 -7.39
CA ALA A 16 19.64 -6.15 -8.32
C ALA A 16 20.62 -7.10 -7.60
N GLN A 17 20.95 -6.82 -6.34
CA GLN A 17 21.94 -7.62 -5.60
C GLN A 17 21.37 -9.01 -5.29
N PRO A 18 21.99 -10.10 -5.80
CA PRO A 18 21.47 -11.44 -5.58
C PRO A 18 21.40 -11.80 -4.09
N ILE A 19 20.29 -12.41 -3.68
CA ILE A 19 20.06 -12.89 -2.31
C ILE A 19 19.30 -14.20 -2.27
N VAL A 20 19.50 -14.96 -1.20
CA VAL A 20 18.61 -16.06 -0.82
C VAL A 20 17.49 -15.52 0.07
N GLY A 21 16.53 -14.82 -0.54
CA GLY A 21 15.38 -14.23 0.14
C GLY A 21 14.37 -15.29 0.61
N ARG A 22 13.80 -15.10 1.81
CA ARG A 22 12.80 -16.02 2.38
C ARG A 22 11.47 -15.37 2.75
N GLY A 23 11.48 -14.09 3.07
CA GLY A 23 10.33 -13.33 3.53
C GLY A 23 10.49 -11.88 3.11
N LEU A 24 9.37 -11.23 2.83
CA LEU A 24 9.28 -9.84 2.40
C LEU A 24 8.07 -9.21 3.07
N THR A 25 8.31 -8.07 3.70
CA THR A 25 7.27 -7.13 4.13
C THR A 25 7.59 -5.74 3.58
N TYR A 26 6.61 -4.85 3.64
CA TYR A 26 6.72 -3.48 3.19
C TYR A 26 5.98 -2.54 4.15
N GLY A 27 6.36 -1.27 4.10
CA GLY A 27 5.76 -0.20 4.86
C GLY A 27 6.52 1.09 4.58
N ASP A 28 5.90 2.21 4.90
CA ASP A 28 6.53 3.53 4.87
C ASP A 28 7.23 3.70 6.23
N LEU A 29 8.53 3.37 6.28
CA LEU A 29 9.31 3.19 7.51
C LEU A 29 10.00 4.46 7.95
N ASP A 30 10.30 5.38 7.03
CA ASP A 30 10.85 6.70 7.31
C ASP A 30 9.79 7.82 7.33
N GLY A 31 8.56 7.54 6.88
CA GLY A 31 7.42 8.44 6.98
C GLY A 31 7.31 9.44 5.85
N ASP A 32 7.94 9.20 4.70
CA ASP A 32 7.89 10.08 3.54
C ASP A 32 6.80 9.71 2.50
N GLY A 33 6.12 8.60 2.75
CA GLY A 33 4.87 8.24 2.08
C GLY A 33 4.98 7.26 0.92
N ASP A 34 6.19 6.87 0.54
CA ASP A 34 6.37 5.70 -0.31
C ASP A 34 6.65 4.42 0.50
N LEU A 35 6.65 3.28 -0.19
CA LEU A 35 6.78 1.98 0.47
C LEU A 35 8.23 1.50 0.41
N ASP A 36 8.80 1.29 1.59
CA ASP A 36 10.06 0.60 1.81
C ASP A 36 9.86 -0.90 1.90
N LEU A 37 10.95 -1.65 1.75
CA LEU A 37 10.96 -3.10 1.83
C LEU A 37 11.87 -3.59 2.95
N VAL A 38 11.42 -4.61 3.67
CA VAL A 38 12.26 -5.42 4.54
C VAL A 38 12.25 -6.85 4.06
N ILE A 39 13.43 -7.37 3.72
CA ILE A 39 13.62 -8.72 3.18
C ILE A 39 14.44 -9.55 4.16
N THR A 40 13.90 -10.66 4.63
CA THR A 40 14.67 -11.64 5.40
C THR A 40 15.44 -12.55 4.46
N THR A 41 16.71 -12.77 4.75
CA THR A 41 17.65 -13.57 3.95
C THR A 41 18.10 -14.81 4.74
N VAL A 42 18.34 -15.92 4.05
CA VAL A 42 18.82 -17.15 4.68
C VAL A 42 20.32 -17.06 4.92
N GLY A 43 20.75 -17.21 6.16
CA GLY A 43 22.17 -17.21 6.52
C GLY A 43 22.84 -15.84 6.49
N GLU A 44 22.08 -14.77 6.25
CA GLU A 44 22.58 -13.39 6.17
C GLU A 44 21.73 -12.45 7.04
N ARG A 45 22.17 -11.19 7.12
CA ARG A 45 21.38 -10.13 7.78
C ARG A 45 20.19 -9.75 6.88
N PRO A 46 19.03 -9.40 7.47
CA PRO A 46 17.91 -8.88 6.70
C PRO A 46 18.33 -7.59 5.97
N ARG A 47 17.70 -7.34 4.82
CA ARG A 47 17.91 -6.13 4.03
C ARG A 47 16.74 -5.17 4.25
N LEU A 48 17.06 -3.93 4.57
CA LEU A 48 16.15 -2.80 4.50
C LEU A 48 16.47 -2.05 3.21
N LEU A 49 15.47 -1.86 2.37
CA LEU A 49 15.58 -1.10 1.13
C LEU A 49 14.62 0.09 1.26
N LEU A 50 15.20 1.28 1.37
CA LEU A 50 14.44 2.53 1.37
C LEU A 50 14.12 2.94 -0.07
N ASN A 51 12.89 3.37 -0.31
CA ASN A 51 12.50 3.80 -1.63
C ASN A 51 12.87 5.28 -1.84
N GLU A 52 13.97 5.50 -2.55
CA GLU A 52 14.49 6.84 -2.88
C GLU A 52 14.09 7.28 -4.29
N SER A 53 12.94 6.82 -4.77
CA SER A 53 12.41 7.27 -6.06
C SER A 53 12.15 8.79 -6.03
N PRO A 54 12.27 9.49 -7.16
CA PRO A 54 11.95 10.92 -7.21
C PRO A 54 10.55 11.19 -6.63
N LYS A 55 10.47 12.06 -5.62
CA LYS A 55 9.23 12.40 -4.89
C LYS A 55 8.35 13.38 -5.70
N THR A 56 8.14 13.08 -6.98
CA THR A 56 7.32 13.88 -7.91
C THR A 56 5.87 13.40 -7.98
N ASN A 57 5.56 12.29 -7.32
CA ASN A 57 4.24 11.68 -7.31
C ASN A 57 3.57 11.90 -5.96
N HIS A 58 2.24 11.93 -5.98
CA HIS A 58 1.42 12.04 -4.80
C HIS A 58 0.95 10.67 -4.31
N TRP A 59 0.56 10.61 -3.03
CA TRP A 59 0.09 9.37 -2.42
C TRP A 59 -1.12 9.59 -1.50
N LEU A 60 -1.80 8.50 -1.17
CA LEU A 60 -2.83 8.46 -0.13
C LEU A 60 -2.71 7.14 0.63
N ARG A 61 -2.69 7.22 1.96
CA ARG A 61 -2.84 6.05 2.84
C ARG A 61 -4.21 6.08 3.50
N VAL A 62 -4.88 4.94 3.52
CA VAL A 62 -6.21 4.80 4.13
C VAL A 62 -6.13 3.75 5.23
N ARG A 63 -6.34 4.18 6.47
CA ARG A 63 -6.48 3.29 7.62
C ARG A 63 -7.95 3.17 8.01
N LEU A 64 -8.45 1.94 8.05
CA LEU A 64 -9.82 1.68 8.46
C LEU A 64 -9.94 1.45 9.96
N GLU A 65 -11.09 1.82 10.52
CA GLU A 65 -11.47 1.48 11.89
C GLU A 65 -12.86 0.83 11.91
N GLY A 66 -12.89 -0.50 12.03
CA GLY A 66 -14.12 -1.28 12.14
C GLY A 66 -14.83 -1.03 13.47
N THR A 67 -16.16 -0.97 13.45
CA THR A 67 -17.03 -0.83 14.62
C THR A 67 -17.95 -2.04 14.79
N GLN A 68 -18.42 -2.63 13.69
CA GLN A 68 -19.10 -3.93 13.64
C GLN A 68 -18.18 -5.03 13.09
N SER A 69 -17.39 -4.69 12.08
CA SER A 69 -16.28 -5.49 11.58
C SER A 69 -15.13 -5.52 12.59
N ASN A 70 -14.11 -6.36 12.36
CA ASN A 70 -12.90 -6.33 13.18
C ASN A 70 -12.25 -4.93 13.16
N ARG A 71 -11.63 -4.53 14.27
CA ARG A 71 -11.12 -3.16 14.49
C ARG A 71 -10.21 -2.67 13.36
N ASP A 72 -9.36 -3.54 12.84
CA ASP A 72 -8.39 -3.22 11.79
C ASP A 72 -9.00 -3.22 10.37
N GLY A 73 -10.29 -3.54 10.23
CA GLY A 73 -10.95 -3.63 8.93
C GLY A 73 -10.45 -4.76 8.04
N ILE A 74 -9.79 -5.79 8.59
CA ILE A 74 -9.24 -6.92 7.84
C ILE A 74 -10.35 -7.59 7.01
N GLY A 75 -10.09 -7.80 5.72
CA GLY A 75 -11.05 -8.31 4.76
C GLY A 75 -11.85 -7.22 4.02
N ALA A 76 -11.77 -5.96 4.47
CA ALA A 76 -12.38 -4.85 3.75
C ALA A 76 -11.67 -4.63 2.41
N VAL A 77 -12.43 -4.15 1.44
CA VAL A 77 -11.92 -3.80 0.12
C VAL A 77 -12.10 -2.31 -0.08
N ILE A 78 -11.00 -1.62 -0.36
CA ILE A 78 -10.98 -0.19 -0.66
C ILE A 78 -10.71 -0.03 -2.15
N THR A 79 -11.62 0.62 -2.86
CA THR A 79 -11.47 1.00 -4.26
C THR A 79 -11.33 2.52 -4.32
N LEU A 80 -10.19 3.01 -4.79
CA LEU A 80 -9.97 4.41 -5.08
C LEU A 80 -10.17 4.65 -6.59
N THR A 81 -11.08 5.54 -6.91
CA THR A 81 -11.21 6.12 -8.26
C THR A 81 -10.62 7.52 -8.24
N ASN A 82 -9.67 7.80 -9.12
CA ASN A 82 -8.97 9.09 -9.26
C ASN A 82 -8.86 9.42 -10.76
N GLY A 83 -9.76 10.27 -11.27
CA GLY A 83 -9.92 10.46 -12.71
C GLY A 83 -10.23 9.14 -13.43
N GLU A 84 -9.43 8.78 -14.43
CA GLU A 84 -9.56 7.51 -15.17
C GLU A 84 -8.90 6.32 -14.46
N THR A 85 -8.13 6.57 -13.39
CA THR A 85 -7.39 5.52 -12.68
C THR A 85 -8.26 4.91 -11.59
N VAL A 86 -8.36 3.58 -11.60
CA VAL A 86 -9.03 2.81 -10.53
C VAL A 86 -8.02 1.87 -9.90
N GLN A 87 -7.86 1.98 -8.58
CA GLN A 87 -6.99 1.11 -7.80
C GLN A 87 -7.79 0.43 -6.69
N ARG A 88 -7.50 -0.85 -6.45
CA ARG A 88 -8.15 -1.65 -5.42
C ARG A 88 -7.11 -2.18 -4.43
N ARG A 89 -7.45 -2.16 -3.14
CA ARG A 89 -6.65 -2.75 -2.05
C ARG A 89 -7.56 -3.61 -1.18
N LEU A 90 -7.10 -4.81 -0.85
CA LEU A 90 -7.68 -5.65 0.19
C LEU A 90 -6.93 -5.34 1.48
N VAL A 91 -7.65 -4.97 2.53
CA VAL A 91 -7.05 -4.76 3.85
C VAL A 91 -6.71 -6.13 4.43
N SER A 92 -5.42 -6.36 4.63
CA SER A 92 -4.86 -7.59 5.16
C SER A 92 -3.62 -7.27 5.97
N ARG A 93 -3.33 -8.11 6.97
CA ARG A 93 -2.05 -8.09 7.68
C ARG A 93 -1.03 -9.03 7.06
N THR A 94 -1.45 -9.89 6.13
CA THR A 94 -0.61 -10.96 5.58
C THR A 94 0.26 -10.43 4.45
N ALA A 95 1.54 -10.77 4.50
CA ALA A 95 2.49 -10.50 3.44
C ALA A 95 3.07 -11.82 2.89
N SER A 96 4.38 -11.84 2.62
CA SER A 96 5.10 -13.06 2.24
C SER A 96 5.20 -14.06 3.42
N TYR A 97 6.00 -15.11 3.25
CA TYR A 97 6.17 -16.20 4.22
C TYR A 97 6.54 -15.70 5.63
N LEU A 98 5.66 -15.97 6.60
CA LEU A 98 5.79 -15.55 8.02
C LEU A 98 6.00 -14.03 8.21
N CYS A 99 5.50 -13.21 7.29
CA CYS A 99 5.61 -11.75 7.36
C CYS A 99 4.25 -11.07 7.53
N GLN A 100 4.25 -9.91 8.19
CA GLN A 100 3.09 -9.04 8.33
C GLN A 100 3.35 -7.65 7.79
N VAL A 101 2.31 -7.01 7.22
CA VAL A 101 2.32 -5.62 6.71
C VAL A 101 1.41 -4.70 7.54
N PRO A 102 1.59 -3.38 7.45
CA PRO A 102 0.65 -2.40 7.99
C PRO A 102 -0.77 -2.58 7.43
N VAL A 103 -1.78 -2.19 8.21
CA VAL A 103 -3.19 -2.22 7.77
C VAL A 103 -3.59 -1.04 6.90
N SER A 104 -2.74 -0.02 6.84
CA SER A 104 -2.96 1.14 6.00
C SER A 104 -2.80 0.75 4.53
N ALA A 105 -3.84 0.95 3.74
CA ALA A 105 -3.81 0.73 2.30
C ALA A 105 -3.16 1.93 1.61
N THR A 106 -2.04 1.70 0.93
CA THR A 106 -1.30 2.74 0.19
C THR A 106 -1.70 2.79 -1.28
N PHE A 107 -1.95 4.00 -1.78
CA PHE A 107 -2.27 4.31 -3.17
C PHE A 107 -1.27 5.35 -3.68
N GLY A 108 -0.56 5.04 -4.77
CA GLY A 108 0.22 6.03 -5.51
C GLY A 108 -0.64 6.69 -6.59
N LEU A 109 -0.56 8.00 -6.75
CA LEU A 109 -1.50 8.79 -7.55
C LEU A 109 -0.86 9.50 -8.74
N GLY A 110 0.46 9.36 -8.92
CA GLY A 110 1.21 10.06 -9.95
C GLY A 110 1.34 11.56 -9.66
N PRO A 111 1.82 12.36 -10.63
CA PRO A 111 2.20 13.76 -10.39
C PRO A 111 1.04 14.76 -10.39
N ASN A 112 -0.14 14.39 -10.93
CA ASN A 112 -1.28 15.30 -11.07
C ASN A 112 -2.61 14.61 -10.70
N PRO A 113 -2.79 14.21 -9.43
CA PRO A 113 -4.00 13.55 -8.96
C PRO A 113 -5.22 14.44 -9.17
N GLN A 114 -6.32 13.84 -9.63
CA GLN A 114 -7.63 14.49 -9.68
C GLN A 114 -8.35 14.31 -8.34
N PRO A 115 -9.43 15.04 -8.01
CA PRO A 115 -10.33 14.62 -6.94
C PRO A 115 -10.76 13.16 -7.10
N GLY A 116 -10.85 12.42 -6.00
CA GLY A 116 -11.11 11.00 -6.00
C GLY A 116 -12.19 10.57 -5.03
N SER A 117 -12.66 9.35 -5.19
CA SER A 117 -13.68 8.73 -4.34
C SER A 117 -13.22 7.36 -3.87
N LEU A 118 -13.29 7.13 -2.55
CA LEU A 118 -13.02 5.85 -1.92
C LEU A 118 -14.33 5.12 -1.70
N GLN A 119 -14.52 4.00 -2.38
CA GLN A 119 -15.57 3.03 -2.07
C GLN A 119 -14.99 1.92 -1.20
N ILE A 120 -15.55 1.76 -0.02
CA ILE A 120 -15.13 0.78 0.98
C ILE A 120 -16.24 -0.24 1.14
N ARG A 121 -15.94 -1.51 0.84
CA ARG A 121 -16.79 -2.65 1.20
C ARG A 121 -16.25 -3.28 2.48
N TRP A 122 -17.04 -3.23 3.54
CA TRP A 122 -16.68 -3.75 4.85
C TRP A 122 -16.99 -5.25 4.97
N PRO A 123 -16.27 -6.00 5.83
CA PRO A 123 -16.59 -7.40 6.15
C PRO A 123 -18.01 -7.62 6.69
N SER A 124 -18.58 -6.62 7.36
CA SER A 124 -19.98 -6.61 7.81
C SER A 124 -21.00 -6.63 6.66
N GLY A 125 -20.56 -6.39 5.42
CA GLY A 125 -21.42 -6.23 4.24
C GLY A 125 -21.83 -4.78 3.97
N LYS A 126 -21.49 -3.84 4.85
CA LYS A 126 -21.74 -2.41 4.62
C LYS A 126 -20.88 -1.88 3.48
N GLU A 127 -21.42 -0.91 2.75
CA GLU A 127 -20.68 -0.14 1.76
C GLU A 127 -20.67 1.34 2.18
N GLN A 128 -19.53 1.99 2.00
CA GLN A 128 -19.31 3.38 2.38
C GLN A 128 -18.52 4.09 1.27
N THR A 129 -18.91 5.32 0.97
CA THR A 129 -18.20 6.18 0.02
C THR A 129 -17.65 7.40 0.74
N VAL A 130 -16.39 7.76 0.47
CA VAL A 130 -15.72 8.95 1.01
C VAL A 130 -15.05 9.72 -0.12
N GLU A 131 -15.41 10.99 -0.31
CA GLU A 131 -14.76 11.88 -1.28
C GLU A 131 -13.43 12.41 -0.74
N ILE A 132 -12.39 12.40 -1.56
CA ILE A 132 -11.02 12.81 -1.22
C ILE A 132 -10.52 13.84 -2.23
N SER A 133 -10.00 14.95 -1.73
CA SER A 133 -9.41 16.03 -2.53
C SER A 133 -8.01 16.45 -2.09
N LEU A 134 -7.51 15.87 -0.99
CA LEU A 134 -6.21 16.17 -0.40
C LEU A 134 -5.33 14.92 -0.43
N TRP A 135 -4.06 15.09 -0.80
CA TRP A 135 -3.09 14.02 -1.00
C TRP A 135 -1.92 14.16 -0.02
N ASP A 136 -0.99 13.22 -0.09
CA ASP A 136 0.24 13.17 0.70
C ASP A 136 -0.03 13.06 2.20
N GLN A 137 -0.99 12.20 2.53
CA GLN A 137 -1.46 12.01 3.90
C GLN A 137 -1.99 10.59 4.15
N GLU A 138 -1.99 10.21 5.43
CA GLU A 138 -2.81 9.10 5.92
C GLU A 138 -4.13 9.62 6.49
N ILE A 139 -5.25 9.09 6.00
CA ILE A 139 -6.57 9.33 6.56
C ILE A 139 -7.07 8.12 7.35
N LYS A 140 -7.92 8.38 8.34
CA LYS A 140 -8.66 7.35 9.06
C LYS A 140 -10.13 7.37 8.63
N VAL A 141 -10.69 6.21 8.31
CA VAL A 141 -12.10 6.06 7.97
C VAL A 141 -12.74 5.04 8.90
N SER A 142 -13.70 5.50 9.70
CA SER A 142 -14.45 4.64 10.61
C SER A 142 -15.64 4.01 9.90
N GLU A 143 -15.90 2.73 10.20
CA GLU A 143 -17.06 2.00 9.72
C GLU A 143 -18.35 2.68 10.22
N PRO A 144 -19.32 2.93 9.32
CA PRO A 144 -20.58 3.55 9.70
C PRO A 144 -21.36 2.67 10.68
N GLN A 145 -22.18 3.30 11.53
CA GLN A 145 -23.05 2.59 12.48
C GLN A 145 -24.11 1.74 11.80
#